data_AF-A0A518K0F1-F1
#
_entry.id   AF-A0A518K0F1-F1
#
_cell.length_a   1.000
_cell.length_b   1.000
_cell.length_c   1.000
_cell.angle_alpha   90.00
_cell.angle_beta   90.00
_cell.angle_gamma   90.00
#
_symmetry.space_group_name_H-M   'P 1'
#
loop_
_entity.id
_entity.type
_entity.pdbx_description
1 polymer ?
#
loop_
_entity_poly.entity_id
_entity_poly.type
_entity_poly.pdbx_seq_one_letter_code
_entity_poly.pdbx_strand_id
1 'polypeptide(L)' 'MQLPLETMTTAQKLDAMEQLWASLRSSADYSPPDWHGEILAERKRRVENGETTFSSLDDVVSRIKQGRK' A
#
# COMPACT_ATOMS: atom_id res chain seq x y z
N MET A 1 21.79 10.51 -8.78
CA MET A 1 22.33 9.55 -7.80
C MET A 1 21.64 8.22 -7.97
N GLN A 2 22.37 7.11 -7.90
CA GLN A 2 21.79 5.77 -7.86
C GLN A 2 21.94 5.21 -6.44
N LEU A 3 20.88 4.60 -5.92
CA LEU A 3 20.96 3.85 -4.66
C LEU A 3 21.79 2.58 -4.90
N PRO A 4 22.66 2.17 -3.97
CA PRO A 4 23.47 0.95 -4.11
C PRO A 4 22.63 -0.29 -3.79
N LEU A 5 21.61 -0.56 -4.61
CA LEU A 5 20.59 -1.58 -4.36
C LEU A 5 21.19 -2.98 -4.21
N GLU A 6 22.28 -3.29 -4.92
CA GLU A 6 22.93 -4.61 -4.86
C GLU A 6 23.58 -4.91 -3.51
N THR A 7 24.00 -3.88 -2.76
CA THR A 7 24.65 -4.06 -1.45
C THR A 7 23.68 -3.93 -0.28
N MET A 8 22.44 -3.50 -0.53
CA MET A 8 21.44 -3.32 0.51
C MET A 8 20.79 -4.66 0.90
N THR A 9 20.62 -4.87 2.20
CA THR A 9 19.77 -5.94 2.71
C THR A 9 18.30 -5.67 2.34
N THR A 10 17.46 -6.71 2.37
CA THR A 10 16.02 -6.55 2.16
C THR A 10 15.40 -5.52 3.12
N ALA A 11 15.81 -5.53 4.40
CA ALA A 11 15.32 -4.56 5.38
C ALA A 11 15.69 -3.12 5.01
N GLN A 12 16.93 -2.89 4.55
CA GLN A 12 17.37 -1.57 4.08
C GLN A 12 16.61 -1.12 2.83
N LYS A 13 16.28 -2.04 1.91
CA LYS A 13 15.49 -1.71 0.72
C LYS A 13 14.07 -1.28 1.11
N LEU A 14 13.44 -2.01 2.01
CA LEU A 14 12.11 -1.68 2.53
C LEU A 14 12.12 -0.33 3.25
N ASP A 15 13.10 -0.09 4.11
CA ASP A 15 13.24 1.20 4.80
C ASP A 15 13.46 2.37 3.82
N ALA A 16 14.30 2.18 2.80
CA ALA A 16 14.48 3.19 1.76
C ALA A 16 13.18 3.45 0.98
N MET A 17 12.39 2.41 0.67
CA MET A 17 11.07 2.57 0.05
C MET A 17 10.12 3.39 0.93
N GLU A 18 10.08 3.14 2.24
CA GLU A 18 9.24 3.89 3.18
C GLU A 18 9.67 5.35 3.28
N GLN A 19 10.98 5.63 3.37
CA GLN A 19 11.50 7.00 3.39
C GLN A 19 11.18 7.75 2.10
N LEU A 20 11.35 7.09 0.94
CA LEU A 20 10.99 7.66 -0.35
C LEU A 20 9.49 7.97 -0.42
N TRP A 21 8.65 7.05 0.05
CA TRP A 21 7.20 7.23 0.07
C TRP A 21 6.76 8.37 1.00
N ALA A 22 7.35 8.46 2.19
CA ALA A 22 7.11 9.55 3.14
C ALA A 22 7.50 10.93 2.58
N SER A 23 8.56 10.98 1.76
CA SER A 23 8.97 12.20 1.05
C SER A 23 8.02 12.53 -0.11
N LEU A 24 7.60 11.53 -0.90
CA LEU A 24 6.72 11.74 -2.05
C LEU A 24 5.32 12.20 -1.64
N ARG A 25 4.75 11.63 -0.57
CA ARG A 25 3.38 11.96 -0.15
C ARG A 25 3.20 13.42 0.30
N SER A 26 4.29 14.10 0.66
CA SER A 26 4.30 15.50 1.09
C SER A 26 4.79 16.45 -0.01
N SER A 27 5.20 15.91 -1.16
CA SER A 27 5.65 16.68 -2.31
C SER A 27 4.47 17.32 -3.02
N ALA A 28 4.56 18.63 -3.27
CA ALA A 28 3.58 19.37 -4.07
C ALA A 28 3.56 18.91 -5.55
N ASP A 29 4.65 18.30 -6.02
CA ASP A 29 4.81 17.85 -7.40
C ASP A 29 4.19 16.46 -7.65
N TYR A 30 3.76 15.77 -6.59
CA TYR A 30 3.09 14.48 -6.71
C TYR A 30 1.59 14.66 -6.94
N SER A 31 1.10 14.18 -8.09
CA SER A 31 -0.33 14.02 -8.35
C SER A 31 -0.65 12.54 -8.57
N PRO A 32 -1.68 11.99 -7.91
CA PRO A 32 -2.12 10.63 -8.19
C PRO A 32 -2.65 10.53 -9.63
N PRO A 33 -2.64 9.34 -10.25
CA PRO A 33 -3.23 9.13 -11.56
C PRO A 33 -4.72 9.48 -11.58
N ASP A 34 -5.23 9.93 -12.73
CA ASP A 34 -6.63 10.37 -12.89
C ASP A 34 -7.65 9.32 -12.42
N TRP A 35 -7.38 8.04 -12.69
CA TRP A 35 -8.26 6.93 -12.30
C TRP A 35 -8.32 6.68 -10.78
N HIS A 36 -7.38 7.20 -9.99
CA HIS A 36 -7.24 6.85 -8.58
C HIS A 36 -8.46 7.28 -7.76
N GLY A 37 -8.98 8.48 -8.03
CA GLY A 37 -10.17 8.99 -7.36
C GLY A 37 -11.41 8.13 -7.63
N GLU A 38 -11.59 7.68 -8.87
CA GLU A 38 -12.73 6.85 -9.29
C GLU A 38 -12.74 5.51 -8.55
N ILE A 39 -11.58 4.85 -8.43
CA ILE A 39 -11.46 3.59 -7.70
C ILE A 39 -11.75 3.77 -6.21
N LEU A 40 -11.27 4.85 -5.59
CA LEU A 40 -11.54 5.14 -4.17
C LEU A 40 -13.04 5.40 -3.93
N ALA A 41 -13.68 6.16 -4.82
CA ALA A 41 -15.11 6.43 -4.75
C ALA A 41 -15.94 5.14 -4.86
N GLU A 42 -15.62 4.28 -5.82
CA GLU A 42 -16.32 3.00 -5.99
C GLU A 42 -16.09 2.07 -4.79
N ARG A 43 -14.86 1.97 -4.27
CA ARG A 43 -14.58 1.16 -3.08
C ARG A 43 -15.34 1.67 -1.86
N LYS A 44 -15.42 2.99 -1.68
CA LYS A 44 -16.19 3.61 -0.59
C LYS A 44 -17.68 3.28 -0.72
N ARG A 45 -18.27 3.44 -1.91
CA ARG A 45 -19.67 3.09 -2.19
C ARG A 45 -19.98 1.63 -1.82
N ARG A 46 -19.10 0.69 -2.17
CA ARG A 46 -19.26 -0.73 -1.84
C ARG A 46 -19.28 -0.98 -0.33
N VAL A 47 -18.45 -0.27 0.43
CA VAL A 47 -18.45 -0.38 1.90
C VAL A 47 -19.76 0.15 2.47
N GLU A 48 -20.18 1.34 2.03
CA GLU A 48 -21.41 1.99 2.50
C GLU A 48 -22.68 1.18 2.17
N ASN A 49 -22.68 0.50 1.02
CA ASN A 49 -23.76 -0.39 0.60
C ASN A 49 -23.72 -1.78 1.26
N GLY A 50 -22.72 -2.08 2.08
CA GLY A 50 -22.53 -3.41 2.69
C GLY A 50 -22.09 -4.50 1.70
N GLU A 51 -21.68 -4.13 0.49
CA GLU A 51 -21.15 -5.06 -0.54
C GLU A 51 -19.72 -5.53 -0.17
N THR A 52 -19.03 -4.81 0.71
CA THR A 52 -17.70 -5.19 1.22
C THR A 52 -17.51 -4.74 2.67
N THR A 53 -16.61 -5.39 3.40
CA THR A 53 -16.32 -5.11 4.80
C THR A 53 -14.82 -5.01 5.06
N PHE A 54 -14.44 -4.25 6.08
CA PHE A 54 -13.07 -4.24 6.56
C PHE A 54 -12.76 -5.54 7.31
N SER A 55 -11.56 -6.08 7.11
CA SER A 55 -11.00 -7.15 7.93
C SER A 55 -9.95 -6.56 8.87
N SER A 56 -9.82 -7.11 10.08
CA SER A 56 -8.68 -6.78 10.92
C SER A 56 -7.39 -7.35 10.31
N LEU A 57 -6.24 -6.78 10.67
CA LEU A 57 -4.96 -7.30 10.22
C LEU A 57 -4.75 -8.76 10.69
N ASP A 58 -5.19 -9.08 11.90
CA ASP A 58 -5.08 -10.44 12.47
C ASP A 58 -5.91 -11.46 11.67
N ASP A 59 -7.11 -11.09 11.23
CA ASP A 59 -7.95 -11.94 10.37
C ASP A 59 -7.24 -12.22 9.03
N VAL A 60 -6.63 -11.18 8.45
CA VAL A 60 -5.89 -11.27 7.19
C VAL A 60 -4.68 -12.19 7.35
N VAL A 61 -3.86 -11.99 8.39
CA VAL A 61 -2.68 -12.82 8.67
C VAL A 61 -3.08 -14.27 8.88
N SER A 62 -4.16 -14.52 9.63
CA SER A 62 -4.68 -15.88 9.88
C SER A 62 -5.10 -16.58 8.58
N ARG A 63 -5.86 -15.89 7.72
CA ARG A 63 -6.29 -16.41 6.41
C ARG A 63 -5.10 -16.74 5.49
N ILE A 64 -4.10 -15.86 5.44
CA ILE A 64 -2.90 -16.07 4.63
C ILE A 64 -2.09 -17.28 5.11
N LYS A 65 -1.98 -17.50 6.42
CA LYS A 65 -1.29 -18.66 6.99
C LYS A 65 -2.02 -19.98 6.65
N GLN A 66 -3.35 -19.96 6.65
CA GLN A 66 -4.17 -21.14 6.32
C GLN A 66 -4.07 -21.54 4.84
N GLY A 67 -3.99 -20.58 3.91
CA GLY A 67 -3.87 -20.84 2.47
C GLY A 67 -2.46 -21.24 1.98
N ARG A 68 -1.48 -21.31 2.88
CA ARG A 68 -0.10 -21.76 2.58
C ARG A 68 0.18 -23.21 2.97
N LYS A 69 -0.84 -23.95 3.43
CA LYS A 69 -0.80 -25.41 3.57
C LYS A 69 -1.19 -26.07 2.26
#